data_AF-A0A4V1ASI3-F1
#
_entry.id   AF-A0A4V1ASI3-F1
#
_cell.length_a   1.000
_cell.length_b   1.000
_cell.length_c   1.000
_cell.angle_alpha   90.00
_cell.angle_beta   90.00
_cell.angle_gamma   90.00
#
_symmetry.space_group_name_H-M   'P 1'
#
loop_
_entity.id
_entity.type
_entity.pdbx_description
1 polymer ?
#
loop_
_entity_poly.entity_id
_entity_poly.type
_entity_poly.pdbx_seq_one_letter_code
_entity_poly.pdbx_strand_id
1 'polypeptide(L)'
;MNAHLFIDMYGVEAADRIVENRVFGAEYYSEKTGSYYSSYKKDALEIRKLILVIREYKQLALAKSAYETRLEHWNISLNKAISDREELGAKS
;
A
#
# COMPACT_ATOMS: atom_id res chain seq x y z
N MET A 1 -18.11 4.60 -7.16
CA MET A 1 -16.96 3.82 -6.64
C MET A 1 -16.13 4.72 -5.73
N ASN A 2 -15.65 4.24 -4.58
CA ASN A 2 -14.72 4.98 -3.71
C ASN A 2 -13.26 4.63 -4.07
N ALA A 3 -12.31 5.54 -3.89
CA ALA A 3 -10.88 5.32 -4.18
C ALA A 3 -10.25 4.20 -3.34
N HIS A 4 -10.52 4.12 -2.03
CA HIS A 4 -10.07 3.01 -1.17
C HIS A 4 -10.62 1.67 -1.68
N LEU A 5 -11.93 1.61 -1.93
CA LEU A 5 -12.56 0.40 -2.46
C LEU A 5 -11.97 -0.03 -3.81
N PHE A 6 -11.64 0.92 -4.68
CA PHE A 6 -10.97 0.62 -5.94
C PHE A 6 -9.59 -0.04 -5.70
N ILE A 7 -8.76 0.53 -4.81
CA ILE A 7 -7.45 -0.06 -4.52
C ILE A 7 -7.58 -1.42 -3.84
N ASP A 8 -8.54 -1.61 -2.94
CA ASP A 8 -8.78 -2.90 -2.30
C ASP A 8 -9.17 -3.99 -3.30
N MET A 9 -9.90 -3.63 -4.35
CA MET A 9 -10.36 -4.57 -5.39
C MET A 9 -9.31 -4.84 -6.47
N TYR A 10 -8.62 -3.80 -6.95
CA TYR A 10 -7.78 -3.87 -8.16
C TYR A 10 -6.29 -3.66 -7.90
N GLY A 11 -5.91 -3.24 -6.69
CA GLY A 11 -4.54 -2.97 -6.29
C GLY A 11 -4.02 -1.58 -6.66
N VAL A 12 -2.94 -1.19 -5.99
CA VAL A 12 -2.29 0.13 -6.16
C VAL A 12 -1.74 0.30 -7.58
N GLU A 13 -1.23 -0.76 -8.20
CA GLU A 13 -0.67 -0.72 -9.55
C GLU A 13 -1.73 -0.39 -10.61
N ALA A 14 -2.95 -0.92 -10.45
CA ALA A 14 -4.06 -0.58 -11.34
C ALA A 14 -4.46 0.89 -11.19
N ALA A 15 -4.43 1.40 -9.95
CA ALA A 15 -4.72 2.80 -9.66
C ALA A 15 -3.64 3.74 -10.22
N ASP A 16 -2.36 3.38 -10.11
CA ASP A 16 -1.25 4.13 -10.72
C ASP A 16 -1.43 4.22 -12.25
N ARG A 17 -1.77 3.12 -12.93
CA ARG A 17 -2.03 3.12 -14.38
C ARG A 17 -3.15 4.09 -14.78
N ILE A 18 -4.20 4.23 -13.97
CA ILE A 18 -5.29 5.19 -14.25
C ILE A 18 -4.78 6.64 -14.13
N VAL A 19 -3.94 6.92 -13.14
CA VAL A 19 -3.38 8.26 -12.94
C VAL A 19 -2.38 8.59 -14.06
N GLU A 20 -1.53 7.65 -14.44
CA GLU A 20 -0.50 7.83 -15.47
C GLU A 20 -1.11 8.02 -16.87
N ASN A 21 -2.18 7.29 -17.18
CA ASN A 21 -2.87 7.38 -18.48
C ASN A 21 -4.00 8.42 -18.50
N ARG A 22 -4.02 9.34 -17.53
CA ARG A 22 -5.03 10.38 -17.42
C ARG A 22 -5.00 11.30 -18.65
N VAL A 23 -6.13 11.39 -19.34
CA VAL A 23 -6.33 12.35 -20.43
C VAL A 23 -6.41 13.78 -19.88
N PHE A 24 -5.84 14.75 -20.60
CA PHE A 24 -5.79 16.16 -20.19
C PHE A 24 -7.19 16.68 -19.77
N GLY A 25 -7.26 17.30 -18.60
CA GLY A 25 -8.50 17.87 -18.06
C GLY A 25 -9.49 16.86 -17.48
N ALA A 26 -9.22 15.56 -17.50
CA ALA A 26 -10.08 14.58 -16.85
C ALA A 26 -9.99 14.70 -15.32
N GLU A 27 -11.10 14.76 -14.62
CA GLU A 27 -11.15 14.79 -13.15
C GLU A 27 -11.70 13.49 -12.55
N TYR A 28 -12.40 12.70 -13.37
CA TYR A 28 -13.07 11.48 -12.97
C TYR A 28 -12.70 10.32 -13.90
N TYR A 29 -12.69 9.11 -13.35
CA TYR A 29 -12.52 7.87 -14.09
C TYR A 29 -13.64 6.89 -13.77
N SER A 30 -14.20 6.25 -14.78
CA SER A 30 -15.18 5.16 -14.61
C SER A 30 -14.48 3.84 -14.87
N GLU A 31 -14.36 3.02 -13.82
CA GLU A 31 -13.86 1.66 -13.94
C GLU A 31 -14.77 0.81 -14.84
N LYS A 32 -16.10 0.93 -14.68
CA LYS A 32 -17.10 0.17 -15.46
C LYS A 32 -16.96 0.34 -16.97
N THR A 33 -16.50 1.50 -17.42
CA THR A 33 -16.42 1.85 -18.85
C THR A 33 -15.00 2.16 -19.32
N GLY A 34 -14.00 2.06 -18.44
CA GLY A 34 -12.62 2.45 -18.71
C GLY A 34 -12.42 3.90 -19.19
N SER A 35 -13.37 4.79 -18.88
CA SER A 35 -13.44 6.13 -19.50
C SER A 35 -13.06 7.25 -18.55
N TYR A 36 -12.47 8.31 -19.10
CA TYR A 36 -12.12 9.54 -18.39
C TYR A 36 -13.15 10.64 -18.66
N TYR A 37 -13.47 11.43 -17.63
CA TYR A 37 -14.43 12.52 -17.73
C TYR A 37 -13.88 13.79 -17.07
N SER A 38 -14.10 14.94 -17.70
CA SER A 38 -13.82 16.26 -17.13
C SER A 38 -14.87 16.72 -16.12
N SER A 39 -16.03 16.05 -16.08
CA SER A 39 -17.12 16.37 -15.16
C SER A 39 -17.62 15.11 -14.47
N TYR A 40 -18.31 15.30 -13.35
CA TYR A 40 -18.83 14.20 -12.56
C TYR A 40 -19.73 13.29 -13.38
N LYS A 41 -19.51 11.98 -13.24
CA LYS A 41 -20.39 10.92 -13.73
C LYS A 41 -20.75 10.01 -12.57
N LYS A 42 -21.99 9.55 -12.57
CA LYS A 42 -22.46 8.58 -11.57
C LYS A 42 -21.51 7.39 -11.53
N ASP A 43 -21.16 6.97 -10.32
CA ASP A 43 -20.22 5.90 -10.00
C ASP A 43 -18.75 6.10 -10.38
N ALA A 44 -18.40 7.18 -11.10
CA ALA A 44 -17.01 7.49 -11.43
C ALA A 44 -16.23 7.92 -10.19
N LEU A 45 -14.97 7.52 -10.10
CA LEU A 45 -14.06 7.89 -9.04
C LEU A 45 -13.37 9.22 -9.36
N GLU A 46 -13.19 10.06 -8.36
CA GLU A 46 -12.39 11.28 -8.47
C GLU A 46 -10.90 10.94 -8.50
N ILE A 47 -10.21 11.34 -9.57
CA ILE A 47 -8.80 11.02 -9.78
C ILE A 47 -7.93 11.68 -8.69
N ARG A 48 -8.29 12.87 -8.23
CA ARG A 48 -7.57 13.55 -7.13
C ARG A 48 -7.63 12.74 -5.84
N LYS A 49 -8.77 12.14 -5.52
CA LYS A 49 -8.91 11.26 -4.35
C LYS A 49 -8.08 9.99 -4.55
N LEU A 50 -8.12 9.40 -5.75
CA LEU A 50 -7.30 8.24 -6.06
C LEU A 50 -5.80 8.49 -5.83
N ILE A 51 -5.27 9.64 -6.26
CA ILE A 51 -3.87 10.04 -6.03
C ILE A 51 -3.52 10.08 -4.54
N LEU A 52 -4.40 10.61 -3.69
CA LEU A 52 -4.17 10.67 -2.26
C LEU A 52 -4.12 9.26 -1.65
N VAL A 53 -5.08 8.42 -2.00
CA VAL A 53 -5.15 7.05 -1.48
C VAL A 53 -3.99 6.18 -1.98
N ILE A 54 -3.54 6.35 -3.23
CA ILE A 54 -2.31 5.70 -3.73
C ILE A 54 -1.12 6.02 -2.81
N ARG A 55 -0.97 7.29 -2.41
CA ARG A 55 0.12 7.71 -1.51
C ARG A 55 -0.01 7.06 -0.14
N GLU A 56 -1.23 7.02 0.41
CA GLU A 56 -1.51 6.35 1.69
C GLU A 56 -1.10 4.87 1.65
N TYR A 57 -1.51 4.13 0.63
CA TYR A 57 -1.18 2.71 0.51
C TYR A 57 0.31 2.46 0.31
N LYS A 58 1.01 3.31 -0.47
CA LYS A 58 2.47 3.24 -0.60
C LYS A 58 3.17 3.48 0.73
N GLN A 59 2.71 4.45 1.53
CA GLN A 59 3.25 4.68 2.87
C GLN A 59 2.97 3.51 3.83
N LEU A 60 1.77 2.93 3.77
CA LEU A 60 1.43 1.75 4.56
C LEU A 60 2.29 0.54 4.19
N ALA A 61 2.56 0.32 2.90
CA ALA A 61 3.45 -0.74 2.44
C ALA A 61 4.88 -0.57 2.98
N LEU A 62 5.41 0.66 2.94
CA LEU A 62 6.72 0.98 3.52
C LEU A 62 6.74 0.76 5.05
N ALA A 63 5.70 1.21 5.75
CA ALA A 63 5.58 1.04 7.19
C ALA A 63 5.52 -0.44 7.58
N LYS A 64 4.76 -1.24 6.84
CA LYS A 64 4.67 -2.69 7.04
C LYS A 64 6.02 -3.38 6.84
N SER A 65 6.70 -3.10 5.72
CA SER A 65 8.04 -3.66 5.47
C SER A 65 9.03 -3.29 6.57
N ALA A 66 9.04 -2.03 7.00
CA ALA A 66 9.93 -1.57 8.08
C ALA A 66 9.60 -2.23 9.44
N TYR A 67 8.33 -2.57 9.69
CA TYR A 67 7.92 -3.32 10.87
C TYR A 67 8.40 -4.77 10.81
N GLU A 68 8.21 -5.44 9.66
CA GLU A 68 8.64 -6.83 9.45
C GLU A 68 10.16 -6.99 9.63
N THR A 69 10.96 -6.08 9.06
CA THR A 69 12.42 -6.06 9.27
C THR A 69 12.80 -5.89 10.73
N ARG A 70 12.12 -4.99 11.47
CA ARG A 70 12.39 -4.78 12.90
C ARG A 70 12.03 -6.01 13.73
N LEU A 71 10.92 -6.68 13.39
CA LEU A 71 10.50 -7.91 14.04
C LEU A 71 11.51 -9.04 13.82
N GLU A 72 12.05 -9.16 12.60
CA GLU A 72 13.11 -10.11 12.27
C GLU A 72 14.38 -9.86 13.10
N HIS A 73 14.86 -8.61 13.14
CA HIS A 73 16.03 -8.24 13.95
C HIS A 73 15.82 -8.51 15.44
N TRP A 74 14.61 -8.25 15.96
CA TRP A 74 14.25 -8.56 17.34
C TRP A 74 14.33 -10.06 17.62
N ASN A 75 13.74 -10.89 16.74
CA ASN A 75 13.76 -12.35 16.90
C ASN A 75 15.19 -12.92 16.85
N ILE A 76 16.05 -12.42 15.95
CA ILE A 76 17.47 -12.80 15.89
C ILE A 76 18.17 -12.47 17.21
N SER A 77 17.96 -11.25 17.72
CA SER A 77 18.58 -10.80 18.97
C SER A 77 18.12 -11.61 20.17
N LEU A 78 16.83 -11.94 20.24
CA LEU A 78 16.25 -12.78 21.28
C LEU A 78 16.82 -14.21 21.25
N ASN A 79 16.87 -14.84 20.08
CA ASN A 79 17.40 -16.19 19.92
C ASN A 79 18.88 -16.26 20.31
N LYS A 80 19.67 -15.23 19.95
CA LYS A 80 21.06 -15.13 20.37
C LYS A 80 21.18 -15.04 21.89
N ALA A 81 20.38 -14.19 22.55
CA ALA A 81 20.42 -14.05 23.99
C ALA A 81 20.01 -15.34 24.73
N ILE A 82 19.08 -16.12 24.16
CA ILE A 82 18.71 -17.44 24.67
C ILE A 82 19.89 -18.42 24.54
N SER A 83 20.50 -18.51 23.36
CA SER A 83 21.67 -19.37 23.10
C SER A 83 22.84 -19.04 24.03
N ASP A 84 23.19 -17.75 24.16
CA ASP A 84 24.28 -17.28 25.01
C ASP A 84 24.04 -17.68 26.49
N ARG A 85 22.78 -17.65 26.95
CA ARG A 85 22.39 -18.07 28.31
C ARG A 85 22.52 -19.59 28.50
N GLU A 86 22.09 -20.38 27.52
CA GLU A 86 22.21 -21.84 27.57
C GLU A 86 23.68 -22.28 27.62
N GLU A 87 24.55 -21.65 26.82
CA GLU A 87 25.99 -21.91 26.85
C GLU A 87 26.65 -21.57 28.19
N LEU A 88 26.22 -20.49 28.85
CA LEU A 88 26.73 -20.11 30.17
C LEU A 88 26.27 -21.10 31.25
N GLY A 89 25.02 -21.55 31.20
CA GLY A 89 24.49 -22.56 32.14
C GLY A 89 25.07 -23.96 31.94
N ALA A 90 25.50 -24.31 30.73
CA ALA A 90 26.18 -25.58 30.45
C ALA A 90 27.65 -25.62 30.93
N LYS A 91 28.24 -24.45 31.20
CA LYS A 91 29.65 -24.31 31.65
C LYS A 91 29.79 -24.18 33.17
N SER A 92 28.70 -24.13 33.92
CA SER A 92 28.65 -24.10 35.40
C SER A 92 28.34 -25.47 35.98
#